data_AF-A0A939TH06-F1
#
_entry.id   AF-A0A939TH06-F1
#
_cell.length_a   1.000
_cell.length_b   1.000
_cell.length_c   1.000
_cell.angle_alpha   90.00
_cell.angle_beta   90.00
_cell.angle_gamma   90.00
#
_symmetry.space_group_name_H-M   'P 1'
#
loop_
_entity.id
_entity.type
_entity.pdbx_description
1 polymer ?
#
loop_
_entity_poly.entity_id
_entity_poly.type
_entity_poly.pdbx_seq_one_letter_code
_entity_poly.pdbx_strand_id
1 'polypeptide(L)' 'QSGLEEIFEEISPIEDFSGTMSLSFRDHRFEPPKYSVEECKDKDMTYSAPMFVTAEFINNTTGEIKSQTVFMGDFPLMT' A
#
# COMPACT_ATOMS: atom_id res chain seq x y z
N GLN A 1 7.41 -15.17 -3.92
CA GLN A 1 6.43 -14.37 -4.67
C GLN A 1 5.37 -13.92 -3.69
N SER A 2 5.35 -12.63 -3.37
CA SER A 2 4.29 -12.04 -2.55
C SER A 2 3.14 -11.70 -3.49
N GLY A 3 1.94 -12.28 -3.29
CA GLY A 3 0.79 -11.99 -4.17
C GLY A 3 0.38 -10.52 -4.19
N LEU A 4 0.78 -9.75 -3.17
CA LEU A 4 0.57 -8.30 -3.13
C LEU A 4 1.44 -7.55 -4.13
N GLU A 5 2.69 -8.00 -4.32
CA GLU A 5 3.61 -7.39 -5.29
C GLU A 5 3.08 -7.54 -6.72
N GLU A 6 2.57 -8.73 -7.05
CA GLU A 6 1.95 -9.02 -8.35
C GLU A 6 0.71 -8.14 -8.60
N ILE A 7 -0.17 -7.97 -7.60
CA ILE A 7 -1.33 -7.08 -7.72
C ILE A 7 -0.88 -5.62 -7.95
N PHE A 8 0.15 -5.15 -7.23
CA PHE A 8 0.63 -3.78 -7.40
C PHE A 8 1.26 -3.56 -8.78
N GLU A 9 1.94 -4.56 -9.33
CA GLU A 9 2.45 -4.54 -10.70
C GLU A 9 1.32 -4.58 -11.74
N GLU A 10 0.25 -5.35 -11.52
CA GLU A 10 -0.89 -5.43 -12.44
C GLU A 10 -1.69 -4.13 -12.52
N ILE A 11 -1.90 -3.44 -11.40
CA ILE A 11 -2.66 -2.20 -11.38
C ILE A 11 -1.83 -0.97 -11.79
N SER A 12 -0.49 -1.10 -11.85
CA SER A 12 0.41 0.02 -12.14
C SER A 12 0.95 -0.01 -13.57
N PRO A 13 1.07 1.15 -14.24
CA PRO A 13 0.62 2.47 -13.80
C PRO A 13 -0.90 2.66 -14.01
N ILE A 14 -1.54 3.34 -13.06
CA ILE A 14 -2.90 3.85 -13.25
C ILE A 14 -2.79 5.17 -14.01
N GLU A 15 -3.32 5.22 -15.23
CA GLU A 15 -3.30 6.41 -16.09
C GLU A 15 -4.71 7.02 -16.22
N ASP A 16 -4.77 8.34 -16.35
CA ASP A 16 -6.02 9.01 -16.71
C ASP A 16 -6.35 8.77 -18.20
N PHE A 17 -7.62 8.97 -18.57
CA PHE A 17 -8.08 8.79 -19.96
C PHE A 17 -7.29 9.64 -20.97
N SER A 18 -6.77 10.79 -20.54
CA SER A 18 -5.97 11.70 -21.36
C SER A 18 -4.47 11.37 -21.44
N GLY A 19 -3.97 10.42 -20.63
CA GLY A 19 -2.54 10.11 -20.52
C GLY A 19 -1.68 11.25 -19.93
N THR A 20 -2.31 12.24 -19.31
CA THR A 20 -1.64 13.41 -18.72
C THR A 20 -1.19 13.17 -17.29
N MET A 21 -1.77 12.19 -16.59
CA MET A 21 -1.45 11.87 -15.21
C MET A 21 -1.30 10.37 -15.06
N SER A 22 -0.25 9.94 -14.34
CA SER A 22 -0.05 8.55 -13.99
C SER A 22 0.27 8.38 -12.51
N LEU A 23 -0.20 7.29 -11.92
CA LEU A 23 0.03 6.90 -10.55
C LEU A 23 0.60 5.49 -10.51
N SER A 24 1.76 5.33 -9.88
CA SER A 24 2.44 4.05 -9.72
C SER A 24 2.59 3.71 -8.24
N PHE A 25 2.42 2.44 -7.89
CA PHE A 25 2.66 1.94 -6.54
C PHE A 25 3.92 1.10 -6.50
N ARG A 26 4.80 1.36 -5.54
CA ARG A 26 6.06 0.62 -5.33
C ARG A 26 6.31 0.39 -3.83
N ASP A 27 7.24 -0.51 -3.55
CA ASP A 27 7.83 -0.71 -2.22
C ASP A 27 6.79 -0.85 -1.10
N HIS A 28 6.00 -1.91 -1.16
CA HIS A 28 5.08 -2.24 -0.08
C HIS A 28 5.87 -2.69 1.17
N ARG A 29 5.46 -2.18 2.34
CA ARG A 29 6.03 -2.58 3.63
C ARG A 29 4.96 -2.74 4.68
N PHE A 30 5.18 -3.69 5.58
CA PHE A 30 4.37 -3.87 6.77
C PHE A 30 5.14 -3.31 7.96
N GLU A 31 4.45 -2.52 8.79
CA GLU A 31 4.95 -2.17 10.11
C GLU A 31 4.61 -3.27 11.13
N PRO A 32 5.31 -3.31 12.27
CA PRO A 32 4.99 -4.26 13.32
C PRO A 32 3.51 -4.21 13.72
N PRO A 33 2.89 -5.36 14.03
CA PRO A 33 1.52 -5.41 14.54
C PRO A 33 1.36 -4.53 15.77
N LYS A 34 0.25 -3.80 15.85
CA LYS A 34 -0.04 -2.88 16.98
C LYS A 34 -0.20 -3.63 18.31
N TYR A 35 -0.64 -4.88 18.26
CA TYR A 35 -0.93 -5.72 19.42
C TYR A 35 -0.44 -7.14 19.17
N SER A 36 -0.15 -7.85 20.26
CA SER A 36 0.18 -9.28 20.22
C SER A 36 -1.06 -10.15 19.96
N VAL A 37 -0.85 -11.40 19.54
CA VAL A 37 -1.93 -12.35 19.28
C VAL A 37 -2.77 -12.62 20.54
N GLU A 38 -2.14 -12.65 21.71
CA GLU A 38 -2.83 -12.84 23.00
C GLU A 38 -3.74 -11.65 23.32
N GLU A 39 -3.23 -10.42 23.20
CA GLU A 39 -4.03 -9.21 23.43
C GLU A 39 -5.20 -9.09 22.45
N CYS A 40 -5.00 -9.50 21.19
CA CYS A 40 -6.07 -9.52 20.21
C CYS A 40 -7.17 -10.52 20.58
N LYS A 41 -6.81 -11.70 21.10
CA LYS A 41 -7.79 -12.70 21.58
C LYS A 41 -8.54 -12.22 22.81
N ASP A 42 -7.84 -11.60 23.77
CA ASP A 42 -8.45 -11.16 25.04
C ASP A 42 -9.36 -9.94 24.88
N LYS A 43 -9.13 -9.10 23.86
CA LYS A 43 -9.87 -7.84 23.61
C LYS A 43 -10.81 -7.89 22.41
N ASP A 44 -11.07 -9.08 21.85
CA ASP A 44 -11.87 -9.27 20.63
C ASP A 44 -11.40 -8.38 19.45
N MET A 45 -10.09 -8.25 19.27
CA MET A 45 -9.47 -7.47 18.19
C MET A 45 -8.91 -8.37 17.09
N THR A 46 -8.76 -7.82 15.88
CA THR A 46 -8.10 -8.53 14.77
C THR A 46 -6.58 -8.35 14.86
N TYR A 47 -5.82 -9.45 14.77
CA TYR A 47 -4.36 -9.39 14.67
C TYR A 47 -3.95 -8.93 13.26
N SER A 48 -3.51 -7.68 13.17
CA SER A 48 -3.21 -7.01 11.91
C SER A 48 -1.97 -6.13 12.00
N ALA A 49 -1.26 -5.98 10.88
CA ALA A 49 -0.13 -5.08 10.71
C ALA A 49 -0.49 -3.90 9.79
N PRO A 50 -0.11 -2.66 10.14
CA PRO A 50 -0.26 -1.51 9.24
C PRO A 50 0.54 -1.72 7.95
N MET A 51 -0.09 -1.55 6.79
CA MET A 51 0.54 -1.64 5.48
C MET A 51 0.73 -0.26 4.88
N PHE A 52 1.95 -0.01 4.39
CA PHE A 52 2.31 1.22 3.69
C PHE A 52 2.85 0.89 2.30
N VAL A 53 2.58 1.77 1.35
CA VAL A 53 3.13 1.71 -0.01
C VAL A 53 3.70 3.06 -0.39
N THR A 54 4.69 3.07 -1.27
CA THR A 54 5.19 4.30 -1.87
C THR A 54 4.40 4.56 -3.15
N ALA A 55 3.59 5.61 -3.16
CA ALA A 55 2.86 6.06 -4.33
C ALA A 55 3.64 7.16 -5.04
N GLU A 56 3.86 6.99 -6.34
CA GLU A 56 4.50 7.98 -7.21
C GLU A 56 3.48 8.48 -8.23
N PHE A 57 3.14 9.76 -8.12
CA PHE A 57 2.26 10.46 -9.04
C PHE A 57 3.09 11.31 -10.00
N ILE A 58 2.86 11.16 -11.30
CA ILE A 58 3.53 11.90 -12.36
C ILE A 58 2.48 12.70 -13.12
N ASN A 59 2.69 14.01 -13.22
CA ASN A 59 1.94 14.87 -14.12
C ASN A 59 2.76 15.13 -15.38
N ASN A 60 2.41 14.48 -16.48
CA ASN A 60 3.08 14.60 -17.77
C ASN A 60 2.92 15.98 -18.42
N THR A 61 1.92 16.77 -17.98
CA THR A 61 1.70 18.14 -18.50
C THR A 61 2.66 19.14 -17.87
N THR A 62 2.88 19.04 -16.56
CA THR A 62 3.77 19.95 -15.82
C THR A 62 5.18 19.40 -15.60
N GLY A 63 5.38 18.09 -15.77
CA GLY A 63 6.60 17.37 -15.40
C GLY A 63 6.75 17.17 -13.89
N GLU A 64 5.71 17.44 -13.09
CA GLU A 64 5.77 17.33 -11.63
C GLU A 64 5.69 15.86 -11.21
N ILE A 65 6.64 15.42 -10.36
CA ILE A 65 6.66 14.09 -9.76
C ILE A 65 6.45 14.24 -8.26
N LYS A 66 5.44 13.59 -7.71
CA LYS A 66 5.14 13.53 -6.28
C LYS A 66 5.28 12.10 -5.80
N SER A 67 6.24 11.88 -4.90
CA SER A 67 6.39 10.60 -4.20
C SER A 67 5.93 10.77 -2.76
N GLN A 68 5.03 9.89 -2.30
CA GLN A 68 4.52 9.90 -0.94
C GLN A 68 4.32 8.48 -0.43
N THR A 69 4.62 8.27 0.86
CA THR A 69 4.23 7.04 1.55
C THR A 69 2.76 7.14 1.93
N VAL A 70 1.96 6.20 1.43
CA VAL A 70 0.52 6.11 1.67
C VAL A 70 0.23 4.93 2.60
N PHE A 71 -0.61 5.17 3.60
CA PHE A 71 -1.16 4.11 4.45
C PHE A 71 -2.30 3.41 3.70
N MET A 72 -2.15 2.11 3.43
CA MET A 72 -3.12 1.30 2.68
C MET A 72 -4.19 0.69 3.58
N GLY A 73 -3.94 0.60 4.88
CA GLY A 73 -4.82 -0.05 5.84
C GLY A 73 -4.10 -1.03 6.75
N ASP A 74 -4.83 -1.57 7.72
CA ASP A 74 -4.35 -2.66 8.57
C ASP A 74 -4.62 -3.99 7.86
N PHE A 75 -3.56 -4.77 7.60
CA PHE A 75 -3.62 -6.05 6.91
C PHE A 75 -3.65 -7.20 7.93
N PRO A 76 -4.70 -8.04 7.95
CA PRO A 76 -4.77 -9.20 8.84
C PRO A 76 -3.61 -10.15 8.60
N LEU A 77 -2.93 -10.54 9.68
CA LEU A 77 -1.80 -11.47 9.60
C LEU A 77 -2.25 -12.89 9.95
N MET A 78 -1.64 -13.87 9.29
CA MET A 78 -1.82 -15.28 9.63
C MET A 78 -0.97 -15.62 10.86
N THR A 79 -1.56 -16.30 11.84
CA THR A 79 -0.91 -16.76 13.09
C THR A 79 -0.71 -18.27 13.08
#